data_AF-A0A7X8WW63-F1
#
_entry.id   AF-A0A7X8WW63-F1
#
_cell.length_a   1.000
_cell.length_b   1.000
_cell.length_c   1.000
_cell.angle_alpha   90.00
_cell.angle_beta   90.00
_cell.angle_gamma   90.00
#
_symmetry.space_group_name_H-M   'P 1'
#
loop_
_entity.id
_entity.type
_entity.pdbx_description
1 polymer ?
#
loop_
_entity_poly.entity_id
_entity_poly.type
_entity_poly.pdbx_seq_one_letter_code
_entity_poly.pdbx_strand_id
1 'polypeptide(L)'
;MQDKDRGLLRIPRNRGILGQEIFFIKNKDYLWCLRIKEGKLWGKMSLDLGENWLDWQVLLTDYDGYFSFNFNGQDALHLLCKKTTGEIAYILWQGQEFTVNILKDGYLDQEQVTYQNILIDEEDRVHLLYFTENKREKIWKIKYTIRENQEWSKPVVLDYGVGPGLEQGTAAFDLDGTLYLIYQIYQEGIYQFVIREKKPNSIFWEDKSIITGSKRSNLNPCLVIDEKGTLHLVWVRSDGMNYRVIYRQKTRGGWMVGGWQEDRELSLPGYNCYSPTIGILDKKVVVIWQQVDGIYKAVSLDEGRTFAKPELQERYQGLLYKNIITLDAYKTQGLNTMATFDTGSTSVALLATVFQEEEGSEEEVLLNLPELKESNYPSIDFGQKGLEEQLQKINGNFKKMYFETEDVRLTNLQMKETLEEKNKEIEILTQKVSQKTQEIEKISKEQRVSEQILEKLKENILKNNKEYEENLNSKKNRIKVLDGEKKNLQEKLVKANEIIIELREKLEKKEEIIKNNSIREENLKKELKNVQGELEKYIKQPFWRKIF
;
A
#
# COMPACT_ATOMS: atom_id res chain seq x y z
N MET A 1 25.57 -20.39 2.29
CA MET A 1 26.25 -19.40 1.42
C MET A 1 26.20 -18.08 2.18
N GLN A 2 27.36 -17.51 2.50
CA GLN A 2 27.50 -16.33 3.35
C GLN A 2 26.76 -15.14 2.74
N ASP A 3 25.69 -14.71 3.40
CA ASP A 3 25.03 -13.45 3.11
C ASP A 3 25.93 -12.35 3.67
N LYS A 4 26.78 -11.80 2.79
CA LYS A 4 27.56 -10.61 3.13
C LYS A 4 26.55 -9.48 3.23
N ASP A 5 26.14 -9.20 4.46
CA ASP A 5 25.51 -7.97 4.91
C ASP A 5 26.25 -6.79 4.25
N ARG A 6 25.71 -6.34 3.11
CA ARG A 6 25.93 -4.98 2.64
C ARG A 6 25.16 -4.13 3.62
N GLY A 7 25.80 -3.85 4.77
CA GLY A 7 25.38 -2.76 5.62
C GLY A 7 25.12 -1.57 4.70
N LEU A 8 23.88 -1.08 4.71
CA LEU A 8 23.50 0.15 4.04
C LEU A 8 24.64 1.13 4.27
N LEU A 9 25.41 1.41 3.23
CA LEU A 9 26.41 2.45 3.25
C LEU A 9 25.59 3.70 3.56
N ARG A 10 25.54 4.10 4.84
CA ARG A 10 25.32 5.50 5.17
C ARG A 10 26.38 6.20 4.34
N ILE A 11 25.95 6.96 3.32
CA ILE A 11 26.82 7.97 2.74
C ILE A 11 27.35 8.68 3.96
N PRO A 12 28.66 8.64 4.21
CA PRO A 12 29.20 9.42 5.28
C PRO A 12 28.78 10.85 4.91
N ARG A 13 27.94 11.53 5.69
CA ARG A 13 27.83 12.99 5.62
C ARG A 13 29.14 13.59 6.19
N ASN A 14 30.27 12.95 5.88
CA ASN A 14 31.62 13.25 6.31
C ASN A 14 32.15 14.26 5.31
N ARG A 15 31.84 15.51 5.57
CA ARG A 15 32.69 16.69 5.33
C ARG A 15 31.90 17.87 5.87
N GLY A 16 31.87 18.03 7.19
CA GLY A 16 31.31 19.23 7.84
C GLY A 16 29.93 19.69 7.39
N ILE A 17 29.63 20.95 7.72
CA ILE A 17 28.41 21.64 7.34
C ILE A 17 28.46 21.82 5.82
N LEU A 18 27.70 21.04 5.05
CA LEU A 18 27.63 21.17 3.58
C LEU A 18 28.93 20.99 2.79
N GLY A 19 29.94 20.31 3.34
CA GLY A 19 31.26 20.25 2.69
C GLY A 19 32.17 21.43 3.06
N GLN A 20 31.68 22.40 3.82
CA GLN A 20 32.37 23.64 4.18
C GLN A 20 33.30 23.42 5.39
N GLU A 21 34.50 24.01 5.33
CA GLU A 21 35.44 23.97 6.45
C GLU A 21 35.07 24.97 7.55
N ILE A 22 34.44 26.10 7.19
CA ILE A 22 34.18 27.26 8.07
C ILE A 22 32.70 27.66 8.03
N PHE A 23 32.17 28.08 9.16
CA PHE A 23 30.77 28.48 9.33
C PHE A 23 30.59 29.61 10.33
N PHE A 24 29.71 30.54 10.01
CA PHE A 24 29.42 31.72 10.79
C PHE A 24 27.99 31.71 11.34
N ILE A 25 27.84 32.14 12.58
CA ILE A 25 26.57 32.32 13.27
C ILE A 25 26.56 33.76 13.81
N LYS A 26 25.61 34.58 13.38
CA LYS A 26 25.34 35.93 13.87
C LYS A 26 24.13 35.93 14.78
N ASN A 27 24.21 36.63 15.89
CA ASN A 27 23.07 36.99 16.72
C ASN A 27 23.29 38.42 17.23
N LYS A 28 22.60 39.40 16.62
CA LYS A 28 22.85 40.83 16.85
C LYS A 28 24.34 41.16 16.62
N ASP A 29 25.03 41.69 17.62
CA ASP A 29 26.44 42.11 17.53
C ASP A 29 27.43 40.94 17.66
N TYR A 30 26.96 39.78 18.09
CA TYR A 30 27.78 38.59 18.33
C TYR A 30 27.94 37.77 17.05
N LEU A 31 29.17 37.35 16.77
CA LEU A 31 29.52 36.44 15.69
C LEU A 31 30.32 35.26 16.22
N TRP A 32 29.86 34.05 16.00
CA TRP A 32 30.64 32.83 16.18
C TRP A 32 31.13 32.33 14.84
N CYS A 33 32.38 31.88 14.78
CA CYS A 33 32.99 31.25 13.63
C CYS A 33 33.49 29.87 14.04
N LEU A 34 32.87 28.84 13.47
CA LEU A 34 33.20 27.43 13.70
C LEU A 34 34.02 26.90 12.53
N ARG A 35 35.00 26.05 12.82
CA ARG A 35 35.85 25.43 11.79
C ARG A 35 36.12 23.97 12.09
N ILE A 36 36.05 23.13 11.06
CA ILE A 36 36.30 21.69 11.19
C ILE A 36 37.63 21.37 10.51
N LYS A 37 38.63 21.00 11.31
CA LYS A 37 39.98 20.69 10.80
C LYS A 37 40.61 19.58 11.62
N GLU A 38 41.20 18.60 10.93
CA GLU A 38 41.94 17.47 11.55
C GLU A 38 41.11 16.69 12.59
N GLY A 39 39.81 16.49 12.34
CA GLY A 39 38.93 15.78 13.27
C GLY A 39 38.62 16.55 14.56
N LYS A 40 38.88 17.86 14.60
CA LYS A 40 38.56 18.76 15.70
C LYS A 40 37.54 19.81 15.27
N LEU A 41 36.71 20.23 16.22
CA LEU A 41 35.86 21.40 16.10
C LEU A 41 36.58 22.58 16.76
N TRP A 42 36.86 23.60 15.96
CA TRP A 42 37.45 24.87 16.38
C TRP A 42 36.38 25.96 16.41
N GLY A 43 36.56 26.93 17.29
CA GLY A 43 35.71 28.10 17.38
C GLY A 43 36.53 29.36 17.62
N LYS A 44 36.09 30.48 17.05
CA LYS A 44 36.40 31.83 17.55
C LYS A 44 35.13 32.69 17.57
N MET A 45 35.17 33.82 18.25
CA MET A 45 34.02 34.73 18.37
C MET A 45 34.44 36.19 18.19
N SER A 46 33.53 37.02 17.71
CA SER A 46 33.60 38.48 17.73
C SER A 46 32.37 39.05 18.46
N LEU A 47 32.58 40.16 19.15
CA LEU A 47 31.57 40.87 19.95
C LEU A 47 31.09 42.17 19.26
N ASP A 48 31.60 42.45 18.06
CA ASP A 48 31.53 43.74 17.37
C ASP A 48 31.42 43.55 15.86
N LEU A 49 30.55 42.62 15.44
CA LEU A 49 30.24 42.38 14.02
C LEU A 49 31.49 42.05 13.15
N GLY A 50 32.55 41.58 13.79
CA GLY A 50 33.76 41.07 13.16
C GLY A 50 34.90 42.08 13.12
N GLU A 51 34.76 43.27 13.73
CA GLU A 51 35.85 44.23 13.82
C GLU A 51 37.05 43.64 14.59
N ASN A 52 36.80 42.99 15.73
CA ASN A 52 37.79 42.28 16.51
C ASN A 52 37.38 40.81 16.72
N TRP A 53 38.31 39.90 16.43
CA TRP A 53 38.13 38.46 16.62
C TRP A 53 39.01 37.96 17.75
N LEU A 54 38.44 37.10 18.60
CA LEU A 54 39.21 36.29 19.53
C LEU A 54 40.04 35.24 18.79
N ASP A 55 41.06 34.73 19.47
CA ASP A 55 41.87 33.62 18.98
C ASP A 55 41.05 32.34 18.81
N TRP A 56 41.52 31.48 17.90
CA TRP A 56 40.93 30.17 17.67
C TRP A 56 41.15 29.24 18.86
N GLN A 57 40.06 28.65 19.34
CA GLN A 57 40.06 27.71 20.46
C GLN A 57 39.53 26.34 19.99
N VAL A 58 40.07 25.26 20.55
CA VAL A 58 39.59 23.90 20.29
C VAL A 58 38.38 23.65 21.17
N LEU A 59 37.19 23.59 20.58
CA LEU A 59 35.95 23.32 21.30
C LEU A 59 35.79 21.84 21.60
N LEU A 60 36.17 20.96 20.65
CA LEU A 60 36.02 19.52 20.79
C LEU A 60 37.06 18.75 19.98
N THR A 61 37.61 17.70 20.58
CA THR A 61 38.44 16.69 19.90
C THR A 61 37.62 15.45 19.53
N ASP A 62 38.10 14.68 18.55
CA ASP A 62 37.44 13.45 18.08
C ASP A 62 36.03 13.71 17.55
N TYR A 63 35.86 14.82 16.83
CA TYR A 63 34.57 15.27 16.33
C TYR A 63 34.09 14.43 15.13
N ASP A 64 32.86 13.93 15.18
CA ASP A 64 32.28 13.00 14.19
C ASP A 64 31.73 13.71 12.93
N GLY A 65 31.73 15.05 12.90
CA GLY A 65 31.19 15.84 11.79
C GLY A 65 29.73 16.29 11.96
N TYR A 66 29.08 15.90 13.07
CA TYR A 66 27.70 16.25 13.37
C TYR A 66 27.55 17.09 14.63
N PHE A 67 26.83 18.20 14.48
CA PHE A 67 26.34 18.97 15.61
C PHE A 67 24.95 19.52 15.35
N SER A 68 24.33 19.86 16.45
CA SER A 68 23.01 20.44 16.63
C SER A 68 23.21 21.68 17.47
N PHE A 69 22.62 22.82 17.13
CA PHE A 69 22.80 24.02 17.94
C PHE A 69 21.51 24.78 18.21
N ASN A 70 21.54 25.56 19.29
CA ASN A 70 20.52 26.51 19.68
C ASN A 70 21.20 27.67 20.43
N PHE A 71 20.48 28.75 20.74
CA PHE A 71 21.03 29.92 21.38
C PHE A 71 20.05 30.47 22.41
N ASN A 72 20.61 31.13 23.42
CA ASN A 72 19.83 31.82 24.42
C ASN A 72 20.32 33.27 24.56
N GLY A 73 19.41 34.19 24.83
CA GLY A 73 19.75 35.61 24.98
C GLY A 73 20.43 36.18 23.74
N GLN A 74 21.50 36.96 23.97
CA GLN A 74 22.31 37.58 22.92
C GLN A 74 23.68 36.90 22.77
N ASP A 75 24.23 36.34 23.84
CA ASP A 75 25.64 35.94 23.96
C ASP A 75 25.87 34.46 24.29
N ALA A 76 24.81 33.64 24.41
CA ALA A 76 24.91 32.22 24.75
C ALA A 76 24.58 31.32 23.54
N LEU A 77 25.59 30.59 23.06
CA LEU A 77 25.46 29.57 22.01
C LEU A 77 25.58 28.17 22.64
N HIS A 78 24.59 27.33 22.39
CA HIS A 78 24.53 25.96 22.86
C HIS A 78 24.77 25.02 21.68
N LEU A 79 25.82 24.20 21.75
CA LEU A 79 26.13 23.18 20.76
C LEU A 79 25.97 21.80 21.40
N LEU A 80 25.42 20.87 20.63
CA LEU A 80 25.37 19.46 20.93
C LEU A 80 26.09 18.75 19.81
N CYS A 81 27.21 18.12 20.12
CA CYS A 81 28.12 17.50 19.17
C CYS A 81 28.22 16.00 19.44
N LYS A 82 28.53 15.24 18.40
CA LYS A 82 28.85 13.82 18.53
C LYS A 82 30.34 13.58 18.36
N LYS A 83 30.92 12.74 19.22
CA LYS A 83 32.29 12.26 19.08
C LYS A 83 32.36 10.99 18.24
N THR A 84 33.49 10.72 17.60
CA THR A 84 33.75 9.47 16.84
C THR A 84 33.68 8.22 17.71
N THR A 85 33.88 8.38 19.01
CA THR A 85 33.69 7.34 20.05
C THR A 85 32.21 6.98 20.29
N GLY A 86 31.27 7.80 19.79
CA GLY A 86 29.83 7.64 19.99
C GLY A 86 29.26 8.45 21.16
N GLU A 87 30.10 9.15 21.93
CA GLU A 87 29.73 9.99 23.06
C GLU A 87 29.06 11.31 22.61
N ILE A 88 28.16 11.84 23.44
CA ILE A 88 27.55 13.16 23.25
C ILE A 88 28.37 14.21 23.99
N ALA A 89 28.69 15.31 23.33
CA ALA A 89 29.36 16.46 23.90
C ALA A 89 28.44 17.68 23.83
N TYR A 90 28.05 18.21 24.99
CA TYR A 90 27.36 19.49 25.09
C TYR A 90 28.38 20.61 25.31
N ILE A 91 28.31 21.67 24.53
CA ILE A 91 29.17 22.85 24.64
C ILE A 91 28.27 24.06 24.88
N LEU A 92 28.50 24.77 25.97
CA LEU A 92 27.88 26.08 26.22
C LEU A 92 28.95 27.15 26.06
N TRP A 93 28.78 28.01 25.06
CA TRP A 93 29.64 29.15 24.82
C TRP A 93 28.91 30.42 25.24
N GLN A 94 29.38 31.10 26.28
CA GLN A 94 28.79 32.32 26.79
C GLN A 94 29.85 33.42 26.92
N GLY A 95 29.66 34.50 26.17
CA GLY A 95 30.70 35.53 26.06
C GLY A 95 32.02 34.94 25.58
N GLN A 96 33.14 35.31 26.22
CA GLN A 96 34.48 34.87 25.79
C GLN A 96 34.84 33.45 26.24
N GLU A 97 34.02 32.83 27.09
CA GLU A 97 34.30 31.52 27.67
C GLU A 97 33.35 30.45 27.12
N PHE A 98 33.82 29.20 27.11
CA PHE A 98 32.97 28.06 26.83
C PHE A 98 33.22 26.92 27.81
N THR A 99 32.20 26.10 28.01
CA THR A 99 32.26 24.89 28.84
C THR A 99 31.88 23.68 28.01
N VAL A 100 32.50 22.53 28.30
CA VAL A 100 32.24 21.27 27.61
C VAL A 100 31.81 20.21 28.63
N ASN A 101 30.67 19.57 28.40
CA ASN A 101 30.16 18.47 29.21
C ASN A 101 30.02 17.22 28.34
N ILE A 102 30.78 16.16 28.65
CA ILE A 102 30.70 14.88 27.95
C ILE A 102 29.70 13.98 28.67
N LEU A 103 28.59 13.66 28.00
CA LEU A 103 27.53 12.80 28.52
C LEU A 103 27.83 11.35 28.14
N LYS A 104 28.41 10.59 29.08
CA LYS A 104 28.82 9.20 28.88
C LYS A 104 28.12 8.24 29.84
N ASP A 105 28.60 8.19 31.08
CA ASP A 105 28.21 7.16 32.05
C ASP A 105 26.76 7.37 32.52
N GLY A 106 25.92 6.35 32.34
CA GLY A 106 24.48 6.42 32.60
C GLY A 106 23.66 7.14 31.52
N TYR A 107 24.30 7.63 30.45
CA TYR A 107 23.64 8.24 29.30
C TYR A 107 23.60 7.32 28.08
N LEU A 108 24.67 6.54 27.88
CA LEU A 108 24.86 5.60 26.77
C LEU A 108 25.23 4.22 27.32
N ASP A 109 24.44 3.20 27.02
CA ASP A 109 24.63 1.83 27.54
C ASP A 109 25.05 0.89 26.40
N GLN A 110 26.33 0.89 26.01
CA GLN A 110 26.84 0.15 24.83
C GLN A 110 26.13 0.51 23.52
N GLU A 111 25.55 1.71 23.47
CA GLU A 111 24.80 2.22 22.35
C GLU A 111 25.60 3.30 21.61
N GLN A 112 25.25 3.53 20.34
CA GLN A 112 25.79 4.62 19.55
C GLN A 112 24.71 5.63 19.22
N VAL A 113 25.04 6.92 19.30
CA VAL A 113 24.12 8.00 18.95
C VAL A 113 23.92 8.04 17.43
N THR A 114 22.67 8.03 17.00
CA THR A 114 22.26 8.04 15.60
C THR A 114 21.70 9.37 15.15
N TYR A 115 21.03 10.10 16.05
CA TYR A 115 20.45 11.43 15.83
C TYR A 115 20.38 12.20 17.15
N GLN A 116 20.44 13.53 17.11
CA GLN A 116 20.44 14.37 18.30
C GLN A 116 19.80 15.74 18.04
N ASN A 117 19.16 16.27 19.08
CA ASN A 117 18.38 17.49 19.04
C ASN A 117 18.49 18.22 20.39
N ILE A 118 18.72 19.53 20.33
CA ILE A 118 18.85 20.46 21.45
C ILE A 118 17.80 21.57 21.35
N LEU A 119 17.12 21.79 22.45
CA LEU A 119 16.05 22.77 22.59
C LEU A 119 16.25 23.57 23.87
N ILE A 120 15.83 24.81 23.88
CA ILE A 120 15.93 25.70 25.03
C ILE A 120 14.54 26.30 25.26
N ASP A 121 14.05 26.24 26.50
CA ASP A 121 12.78 26.86 26.86
C ASP A 121 12.95 28.29 27.38
N GLU A 122 11.82 28.94 27.66
CA GLU A 122 11.77 30.32 28.20
C GLU A 122 12.36 30.44 29.63
N GLU A 123 12.64 29.33 30.31
CA GLU A 123 13.26 29.28 31.64
C GLU A 123 14.76 28.95 31.56
N ASP A 124 15.35 29.04 30.36
CA ASP A 124 16.76 28.74 30.07
C ASP A 124 17.16 27.28 30.33
N ARG A 125 16.20 26.37 30.45
CA ARG A 125 16.46 24.94 30.61
C ARG A 125 16.84 24.34 29.27
N VAL A 126 17.84 23.46 29.28
CA VAL A 126 18.33 22.83 28.05
C VAL A 126 17.77 21.42 27.95
N HIS A 127 16.98 21.18 26.91
CA HIS A 127 16.34 19.90 26.63
C HIS A 127 17.14 19.19 25.54
N LEU A 128 17.64 17.99 25.85
CA LEU A 128 18.29 17.13 24.87
C LEU A 128 17.41 15.93 24.54
N LEU A 129 17.22 15.73 23.24
CA LEU A 129 16.56 14.57 22.66
C LEU A 129 17.56 13.87 21.78
N TYR A 130 17.82 12.59 22.04
CA TYR A 130 18.81 11.85 21.27
C TYR A 130 18.39 10.41 21.06
N PHE A 131 18.74 9.90 19.89
CA PHE A 131 18.40 8.57 19.43
C PHE A 131 19.66 7.73 19.49
N THR A 132 19.51 6.53 20.02
CA THR A 132 20.62 5.61 20.18
C THR A 132 20.27 4.27 19.56
N GLU A 133 21.30 3.57 19.07
CA GLU A 133 21.17 2.23 18.51
C GLU A 133 22.22 1.32 19.14
N ASN A 134 21.76 0.17 19.65
CA ASN A 134 22.63 -0.96 19.94
C ASN A 134 22.74 -1.83 18.69
N LYS A 135 23.87 -1.74 17.99
CA LYS A 135 24.11 -2.48 16.73
C LYS A 135 24.07 -4.01 16.90
N ARG A 136 24.43 -4.51 18.08
CA ARG A 136 24.47 -5.96 18.34
C ARG A 136 23.06 -6.51 18.54
N GLU A 137 22.24 -5.79 19.29
CA GLU A 137 20.86 -6.18 19.61
C GLU A 137 19.85 -5.72 18.55
N LYS A 138 20.25 -4.79 17.67
CA LYS A 138 19.38 -4.09 16.72
C LYS A 138 18.18 -3.45 17.44
N ILE A 139 18.46 -2.85 18.60
CA ILE A 139 17.47 -2.11 19.38
C ILE A 139 17.80 -0.63 19.29
N TRP A 140 16.82 0.17 18.89
CA TRP A 140 16.88 1.62 18.96
C TRP A 140 16.17 2.12 20.22
N LYS A 141 16.61 3.25 20.75
CA LYS A 141 15.99 3.95 21.88
C LYS A 141 15.95 5.45 21.61
N ILE A 142 14.91 6.09 22.11
CA ILE A 142 14.79 7.55 22.16
C ILE A 142 14.96 7.96 23.60
N LYS A 143 15.91 8.85 23.86
CA LYS A 143 16.26 9.31 25.20
C LYS A 143 16.07 10.81 25.31
N TYR A 144 15.64 11.23 26.50
CA TYR A 144 15.42 12.61 26.86
C TYR A 144 16.15 12.93 28.18
N THR A 145 16.89 14.02 28.20
CA THR A 145 17.50 14.58 29.41
C THR A 145 17.33 16.09 29.41
N ILE A 146 17.21 16.68 30.59
CA ILE A 146 17.09 18.12 30.77
C ILE A 146 18.23 18.62 31.66
N ARG A 147 18.77 19.79 31.32
CA ARG A 147 19.69 20.53 32.19
C ARG A 147 18.93 21.65 32.87
N GLU A 148 18.93 21.62 34.19
CA GLU A 148 18.33 22.64 35.05
C GLU A 148 19.35 22.97 36.15
N ASN A 149 19.52 24.25 36.48
CA ASN A 149 20.50 24.71 37.48
C ASN A 149 21.92 24.16 37.24
N GLN A 150 22.34 24.09 35.97
CA GLN A 150 23.63 23.56 35.50
C GLN A 150 23.83 22.04 35.66
N GLU A 151 22.88 21.31 36.22
CA GLU A 151 22.95 19.85 36.38
C GLU A 151 22.07 19.12 35.37
N TRP A 152 22.54 17.96 34.91
CA TRP A 152 21.80 17.12 33.97
C TRP A 152 20.96 16.07 34.71
N SER A 153 19.70 15.93 34.31
CA SER A 153 18.83 14.86 34.79
C SER A 153 19.28 13.50 34.24
N LYS A 154 18.98 12.42 34.96
CA LYS A 154 19.11 11.08 34.40
C LYS A 154 18.27 10.95 33.12
N PRO A 155 18.79 10.29 32.07
CA PRO A 155 18.02 10.13 30.83
C PRO A 155 16.80 9.24 31.01
N VAL A 156 15.69 9.71 30.48
CA VAL A 156 14.43 8.96 30.40
C VAL A 156 14.34 8.34 29.01
N VAL A 157 14.13 7.02 28.94
CA VAL A 157 13.82 6.34 27.68
C VAL A 157 12.35 6.61 27.34
N LEU A 158 12.12 7.35 26.26
CA LEU A 158 10.78 7.69 25.80
C LEU A 158 10.15 6.53 25.04
N ASP A 159 10.89 5.92 24.12
CA ASP A 159 10.43 4.79 23.32
C ASP A 159 11.61 3.91 22.90
N TYR A 160 11.31 2.68 22.50
CA TYR A 160 12.30 1.73 21.97
C TYR A 160 11.65 0.73 21.02
N GLY A 161 12.45 0.12 20.16
CA GLY A 161 11.97 -0.88 19.22
C GLY A 161 13.10 -1.72 18.62
N VAL A 162 12.70 -2.78 17.91
CA VAL A 162 13.62 -3.69 17.21
C VAL A 162 13.67 -3.29 15.74
N GLY A 163 14.86 -3.19 15.18
CA GLY A 163 15.08 -2.89 13.76
C GLY A 163 16.24 -1.92 13.52
N PRO A 164 16.50 -1.58 12.25
CA PRO A 164 17.52 -0.60 11.90
C PRO A 164 17.12 0.78 12.44
N GLY A 165 17.96 1.38 13.28
CA GLY A 165 17.72 2.70 13.91
C GLY A 165 17.96 3.87 12.94
N LEU A 166 17.14 3.97 11.88
CA LEU A 166 17.12 5.08 10.93
C LEU A 166 16.10 6.16 11.33
N GLU A 167 16.03 6.40 12.64
CA GLU A 167 14.94 7.12 13.29
C GLU A 167 15.26 8.61 13.30
N GLN A 168 14.81 9.31 12.26
CA GLN A 168 14.81 10.77 12.23
C GLN A 168 13.56 11.28 12.97
N GLY A 169 13.75 12.33 13.77
CA GLY A 169 12.67 12.99 14.49
C GLY A 169 12.83 14.50 14.47
N THR A 170 11.80 15.18 14.91
CA THR A 170 11.75 16.64 15.05
C THR A 170 11.01 16.97 16.33
N ALA A 171 11.38 18.09 16.96
CA ALA A 171 10.76 18.53 18.19
C ALA A 171 10.68 20.05 18.26
N ALA A 172 9.62 20.56 18.90
CA ALA A 172 9.36 21.99 19.03
C ALA A 172 8.48 22.31 20.26
N PHE A 173 8.59 23.51 20.82
CA PHE A 173 7.73 24.02 21.89
C PHE A 173 6.59 24.82 21.24
N ASP A 174 5.40 24.74 21.81
CA ASP A 174 4.40 25.78 21.59
C ASP A 174 4.63 26.97 22.55
N LEU A 175 3.89 28.06 22.34
CA LEU A 175 3.97 29.26 23.22
C LEU A 175 3.56 28.99 24.67
N ASP A 176 2.87 27.88 24.95
CA ASP A 176 2.50 27.49 26.30
C ASP A 176 3.59 26.63 26.98
N GLY A 177 4.70 26.35 26.30
CA GLY A 177 5.80 25.51 26.80
C GLY A 177 5.55 24.00 26.69
N THR A 178 4.56 23.56 25.92
CA THR A 178 4.36 22.14 25.60
C THR A 178 5.39 21.69 24.57
N LEU A 179 6.18 20.68 24.92
CA LEU A 179 7.13 20.06 24.00
C LEU A 179 6.45 19.00 23.16
N TYR A 180 6.52 19.16 21.84
CA TYR A 180 6.09 18.17 20.87
C TYR A 180 7.31 17.43 20.33
N LEU A 181 7.24 16.10 20.30
CA LEU A 181 8.23 15.24 19.67
C LEU A 181 7.53 14.38 18.63
N ILE A 182 7.96 14.49 17.37
CA ILE A 182 7.53 13.64 16.27
C ILE A 182 8.72 12.80 15.81
N TYR A 183 8.55 11.49 15.74
CA TYR A 183 9.61 10.57 15.35
C TYR A 183 9.10 9.45 14.48
N GLN A 184 10.00 8.93 13.66
CA GLN A 184 9.72 7.88 12.70
C GLN A 184 9.95 6.49 13.31
N ILE A 185 8.95 5.62 13.25
CA ILE A 185 9.06 4.19 13.61
C ILE A 185 8.95 3.31 12.36
N TYR A 186 9.62 2.16 12.37
CA TYR A 186 9.45 1.13 11.34
C TYR A 186 8.49 0.03 11.80
N GLN A 187 7.32 -0.08 11.16
CA GLN A 187 6.30 -1.07 11.51
C GLN A 187 5.76 -1.73 10.24
N GLU A 188 5.68 -3.07 10.23
CA GLU A 188 5.08 -3.86 9.13
C GLU A 188 5.59 -3.54 7.71
N GLY A 189 6.86 -3.15 7.60
CA GLY A 189 7.49 -2.87 6.32
C GLY A 189 7.52 -1.39 5.94
N ILE A 190 6.79 -0.54 6.67
CA ILE A 190 6.61 0.88 6.36
C ILE A 190 7.04 1.79 7.51
N TYR A 191 7.52 2.98 7.17
CA TYR A 191 7.83 4.02 8.14
C TYR A 191 6.61 4.89 8.44
N GLN A 192 6.30 5.01 9.72
CA GLN A 192 5.17 5.80 10.24
C GLN A 192 5.68 6.83 11.24
N PHE A 193 4.92 7.91 11.45
CA PHE A 193 5.26 8.90 12.46
C PHE A 193 4.42 8.73 13.71
N VAL A 194 5.10 8.88 14.84
CA VAL A 194 4.53 8.90 16.17
C VAL A 194 4.75 10.29 16.75
N ILE A 195 3.73 10.82 17.43
CA ILE A 195 3.84 12.03 18.24
C ILE A 195 3.79 11.69 19.73
N ARG A 196 4.59 12.40 20.52
CA ARG A 196 4.50 12.51 21.97
C ARG A 196 4.46 13.97 22.36
N GLU A 197 3.75 14.26 23.44
CA GLU A 197 3.63 15.60 24.00
C GLU A 197 4.17 15.59 25.45
N LYS A 198 4.82 16.66 25.88
CA LYS A 198 5.18 16.88 27.28
C LYS A 198 4.70 18.27 27.67
N LYS A 199 3.70 18.31 28.55
CA LYS A 199 3.16 19.56 29.08
C LYS A 199 4.22 20.31 29.90
N PRO A 200 4.16 21.66 29.94
CA PRO A 200 5.04 22.45 30.79
C PRO A 200 4.94 21.96 32.24
N ASN A 201 6.07 21.90 32.94
CA ASN A 201 6.18 21.46 34.35
C ASN A 201 5.70 20.03 34.66
N SER A 202 5.23 19.26 33.67
CA SER A 202 4.93 17.84 33.87
C SER A 202 6.24 17.06 33.97
N ILE A 203 6.32 16.10 34.89
CA ILE A 203 7.45 15.15 34.93
C ILE A 203 7.32 14.11 33.81
N PHE A 204 6.08 13.78 33.42
CA PHE A 204 5.77 12.70 32.47
C PHE A 204 5.50 13.23 31.06
N TRP A 205 5.79 12.38 30.08
CA TRP A 205 5.33 12.53 28.70
C TRP A 205 3.95 11.89 28.57
N GLU A 206 3.11 12.48 27.73
CA GLU A 206 1.83 11.90 27.32
C GLU A 206 2.04 10.61 26.52
N ASP A 207 0.97 9.82 26.43
CA ASP A 207 0.95 8.60 25.63
C ASP A 207 1.22 8.90 24.15
N LYS A 208 1.94 7.98 23.51
CA LYS A 208 2.32 8.11 22.11
C LYS A 208 1.12 7.84 21.19
N SER A 209 1.01 8.57 20.09
CA SER A 209 -0.01 8.32 19.06
C SER A 209 0.59 8.33 17.65
N ILE A 210 0.13 7.41 16.80
CA ILE A 210 0.52 7.37 15.38
C ILE A 210 -0.27 8.46 14.64
N ILE A 211 0.43 9.31 13.90
CA ILE A 211 -0.17 10.45 13.18
C ILE A 211 -0.24 10.23 11.68
N THR A 212 0.42 9.21 11.13
CA THR A 212 0.33 8.84 9.72
C THR A 212 -0.57 7.63 9.52
N GLY A 213 -1.40 7.64 8.47
CA GLY A 213 -2.28 6.51 8.11
C GLY A 213 -1.99 5.91 6.74
N SER A 214 -0.90 6.33 6.08
CA SER A 214 -0.58 5.89 4.73
C SER A 214 -0.02 4.46 4.71
N LYS A 215 -0.37 3.71 3.67
CA LYS A 215 0.24 2.40 3.36
C LYS A 215 1.67 2.52 2.79
N ARG A 216 2.25 3.71 2.86
CA ARG A 216 3.54 4.08 2.25
C ARG A 216 4.39 4.74 3.32
N SER A 217 5.71 4.55 3.21
CA SER A 217 6.66 5.13 4.16
C SER A 217 6.64 6.66 4.15
N ASN A 218 6.69 7.21 5.36
CA ASN A 218 6.85 8.62 5.66
C ASN A 218 8.24 8.82 6.27
N LEU A 219 9.03 9.74 5.70
CA LEU A 219 10.41 9.98 6.09
C LEU A 219 10.68 11.47 6.31
N ASN A 220 11.72 11.77 7.09
CA ASN A 220 12.29 13.10 7.28
C ASN A 220 11.24 14.15 7.72
N PRO A 221 10.60 13.98 8.90
CA PRO A 221 9.64 14.96 9.39
C PRO A 221 10.33 16.27 9.82
N CYS A 222 9.68 17.40 9.56
CA CYS A 222 10.08 18.72 10.03
C CYS A 222 8.86 19.49 10.55
N LEU A 223 8.96 20.05 11.76
CA LEU A 223 7.86 20.65 12.51
C LEU A 223 8.17 22.11 12.85
N VAL A 224 7.19 22.98 12.67
CA VAL A 224 7.14 24.33 13.26
C VAL A 224 5.78 24.55 13.90
N ILE A 225 5.71 25.42 14.91
CA ILE A 225 4.47 25.73 15.64
C ILE A 225 4.24 27.23 15.54
N ASP A 226 3.04 27.65 15.13
CA ASP A 226 2.68 29.06 15.00
C ASP A 226 2.25 29.68 16.35
N GLU A 227 2.08 31.00 16.38
CA GLU A 227 1.64 31.74 17.57
C GLU A 227 0.23 31.35 18.08
N LYS A 228 -0.55 30.64 17.26
CA LYS A 228 -1.89 30.14 17.65
C LYS A 228 -1.80 28.74 18.26
N GLY A 229 -0.61 28.13 18.32
CA GLY A 229 -0.40 26.74 18.72
C GLY A 229 -0.80 25.73 17.64
N THR A 230 -0.88 26.14 16.38
CA THR A 230 -1.04 25.24 15.23
C THR A 230 0.30 24.59 14.92
N LEU A 231 0.32 23.27 14.89
CA LEU A 231 1.50 22.53 14.44
C LEU A 231 1.46 22.44 12.92
N HIS A 232 2.54 22.83 12.27
CA HIS A 232 2.76 22.69 10.84
C HIS A 232 3.84 21.64 10.59
N LEU A 233 3.46 20.52 9.99
CA LEU A 233 4.32 19.37 9.75
C LEU A 233 4.53 19.18 8.25
N VAL A 234 5.80 19.03 7.84
CA VAL A 234 6.18 18.63 6.48
C VAL A 234 7.03 17.37 6.52
N TRP A 235 6.91 16.52 5.51
CA TRP A 235 7.72 15.31 5.36
C TRP A 235 7.73 14.82 3.91
N VAL A 236 8.50 13.76 3.63
CA VAL A 236 8.42 13.07 2.34
C VAL A 236 7.69 11.73 2.46
N ARG A 237 6.78 11.47 1.52
CA ARG A 237 6.02 10.22 1.43
C ARG A 237 6.20 9.58 0.06
N SER A 238 6.37 8.26 0.04
CA SER A 238 6.38 7.50 -1.22
C SER A 238 5.00 7.49 -1.87
N ASP A 239 4.90 7.84 -3.16
CA ASP A 239 3.69 7.69 -3.99
C ASP A 239 3.67 6.33 -4.74
N GLY A 240 4.69 5.49 -4.54
CA GLY A 240 4.90 4.23 -5.26
C GLY A 240 5.87 4.33 -6.45
N MET A 241 6.20 5.54 -6.90
CA MET A 241 7.21 5.80 -7.94
C MET A 241 8.30 6.76 -7.44
N ASN A 242 7.92 7.78 -6.69
CA ASN A 242 8.78 8.84 -6.19
C ASN A 242 8.40 9.22 -4.76
N TYR A 243 9.26 9.99 -4.10
CA TYR A 243 8.98 10.65 -2.84
C TYR A 243 8.43 12.05 -3.08
N ARG A 244 7.32 12.37 -2.42
CA ARG A 244 6.58 13.62 -2.54
C ARG A 244 6.60 14.39 -1.23
N VAL A 245 6.62 15.72 -1.32
CA VAL A 245 6.50 16.58 -0.15
C VAL A 245 5.06 16.63 0.28
N ILE A 246 4.80 16.20 1.51
CA ILE A 246 3.48 16.25 2.14
C ILE A 246 3.50 17.28 3.26
N TYR A 247 2.43 18.06 3.33
CA TYR A 247 2.16 19.02 4.38
C TYR A 247 0.88 18.63 5.12
N ARG A 248 0.88 18.83 6.44
CA ARG A 248 -0.30 18.69 7.29
C ARG A 248 -0.21 19.64 8.47
N GLN A 249 -1.36 20.14 8.91
CA GLN A 249 -1.44 20.93 10.15
C GLN A 249 -2.33 20.28 11.21
N LYS A 250 -2.01 20.53 12.47
CA LYS A 250 -2.88 20.23 13.62
C LYS A 250 -3.30 21.56 14.24
N THR A 251 -4.56 21.93 14.08
CA THR A 251 -5.09 23.13 14.74
C THR A 251 -5.34 22.87 16.20
N ARG A 252 -5.15 23.89 17.04
CA ARG A 252 -5.41 23.80 18.47
C ARG A 252 -6.91 23.60 18.75
N GLY A 253 -7.22 22.80 19.76
CA GLY A 253 -8.59 22.51 20.19
C GLY A 253 -8.89 21.02 20.31
N GLY A 254 -10.02 20.69 20.96
CA GLY A 254 -10.51 19.31 21.02
C GLY A 254 -11.07 18.84 19.68
N TRP A 255 -11.45 17.56 19.58
CA TRP A 255 -11.87 16.89 18.34
C TRP A 255 -12.97 17.60 17.51
N MET A 256 -13.75 18.50 18.11
CA MET A 256 -14.82 19.25 17.44
C MET A 256 -14.37 20.58 16.81
N VAL A 257 -13.24 21.13 17.26
CA VAL A 257 -12.79 22.50 16.91
C VAL A 257 -11.33 22.56 16.46
N GLY A 258 -10.55 21.54 16.78
CA GLY A 258 -9.15 21.41 16.41
C GLY A 258 -8.82 20.00 15.93
N GLY A 259 -7.53 19.71 15.82
CA GLY A 259 -7.00 18.42 15.41
C GLY A 259 -6.31 18.43 14.05
N TRP A 260 -5.86 17.24 13.67
CA TRP A 260 -5.13 17.02 12.43
C TRP A 260 -6.04 17.21 11.22
N GLN A 261 -5.61 18.06 10.31
CA GLN A 261 -6.27 18.29 9.02
C GLN A 261 -5.86 17.22 7.99
N GLU A 262 -6.42 17.27 6.79
CA GLU A 262 -6.06 16.34 5.70
C GLU A 262 -4.63 16.59 5.19
N ASP A 263 -3.98 15.52 4.72
CA ASP A 263 -2.67 15.58 4.08
C ASP A 263 -2.76 16.33 2.74
N ARG A 264 -1.75 17.16 2.45
CA ARG A 264 -1.63 17.85 1.16
C ARG A 264 -0.29 17.60 0.51
N GLU A 265 -0.32 17.22 -0.75
CA GLU A 265 0.90 17.11 -1.54
C GLU A 265 1.28 18.49 -2.10
N LEU A 266 2.50 18.92 -1.81
CA LEU A 266 3.02 20.20 -2.26
C LEU A 266 3.86 20.06 -3.54
N SER A 267 4.60 18.96 -3.68
CA SER A 267 5.54 18.78 -4.80
C SER A 267 4.86 18.49 -6.13
N LEU A 268 5.53 18.85 -7.24
CA LEU A 268 5.13 18.42 -8.57
C LEU A 268 5.47 16.94 -8.84
N PRO A 269 4.73 16.26 -9.72
CA PRO A 269 5.05 14.89 -10.12
C PRO A 269 6.35 14.84 -10.95
N GLY A 270 7.05 13.70 -10.90
CA GLY A 270 8.17 13.39 -11.80
C GLY A 270 9.49 13.05 -11.12
N TYR A 271 9.88 13.79 -10.08
CA TYR A 271 11.17 13.60 -9.40
C TYR A 271 11.02 13.30 -7.91
N ASN A 272 11.99 12.57 -7.35
CA ASN A 272 12.13 12.41 -5.92
C ASN A 272 12.37 13.76 -5.25
N CYS A 273 11.56 14.04 -4.23
CA CYS A 273 11.77 15.15 -3.33
C CYS A 273 12.59 14.68 -2.15
N TYR A 274 13.54 15.51 -1.77
CA TYR A 274 14.40 15.26 -0.63
C TYR A 274 14.16 16.33 0.39
N SER A 275 14.38 15.94 1.65
CA SER A 275 14.93 16.90 2.60
C SER A 275 14.02 18.14 2.81
N PRO A 276 12.72 17.96 3.10
CA PRO A 276 11.79 19.08 3.18
C PRO A 276 12.01 19.86 4.48
N THR A 277 11.79 21.16 4.44
CA THR A 277 11.89 22.04 5.61
C THR A 277 10.76 23.06 5.59
N ILE A 278 10.30 23.45 6.77
CA ILE A 278 9.21 24.38 6.97
C ILE A 278 9.62 25.50 7.91
N GLY A 279 9.16 26.72 7.65
CA GLY A 279 9.35 27.89 8.49
C GLY A 279 8.14 28.82 8.45
N ILE A 280 8.05 29.72 9.42
CA ILE A 280 7.04 30.77 9.50
C ILE A 280 7.74 32.12 9.34
N LEU A 281 7.22 32.95 8.43
CA LEU A 281 7.76 34.27 8.09
C LEU A 281 6.59 35.26 7.99
N ASP A 282 6.48 36.21 8.93
CA ASP A 282 5.39 37.20 8.97
C ASP A 282 3.99 36.57 8.78
N LYS A 283 3.71 35.49 9.53
CA LYS A 283 2.49 34.66 9.44
C LYS A 283 2.30 33.87 8.14
N LYS A 284 3.22 33.97 7.19
CA LYS A 284 3.29 33.10 6.01
C LYS A 284 3.94 31.77 6.40
N VAL A 285 3.41 30.66 5.91
CA VAL A 285 4.04 29.35 6.07
C VAL A 285 4.82 29.05 4.80
N VAL A 286 6.14 28.89 4.93
CA VAL A 286 7.06 28.65 3.82
C VAL A 286 7.58 27.23 3.90
N VAL A 287 7.43 26.47 2.82
CA VAL A 287 7.95 25.11 2.69
C VAL A 287 8.94 25.05 1.55
N ILE A 288 10.08 24.40 1.80
CA ILE A 288 11.15 24.22 0.82
C ILE A 288 11.61 22.77 0.77
N TRP A 289 12.13 22.35 -0.38
CA TRP A 289 12.70 21.02 -0.56
C TRP A 289 13.67 20.99 -1.73
N GLN A 290 14.42 19.89 -1.83
CA GLN A 290 15.38 19.67 -2.90
C GLN A 290 14.85 18.64 -3.91
N GLN A 291 15.17 18.86 -5.17
CA GLN A 291 15.01 17.93 -6.29
C GLN A 291 16.33 17.91 -7.10
N VAL A 292 16.43 17.02 -8.09
CA VAL A 292 17.66 16.81 -8.88
C VAL A 292 18.07 18.06 -9.66
N ASP A 293 17.10 18.85 -10.11
CA ASP A 293 17.24 20.06 -10.91
C ASP A 293 17.42 21.33 -10.06
N GLY A 294 16.96 21.33 -8.81
CA GLY A 294 17.21 22.44 -7.91
C GLY A 294 16.38 22.44 -6.63
N ILE A 295 16.14 23.64 -6.11
CA ILE A 295 15.45 23.86 -4.84
C ILE A 295 14.10 24.50 -5.13
N TYR A 296 13.05 23.96 -4.54
CA TYR A 296 11.69 24.42 -4.73
C TYR A 296 11.16 25.09 -3.46
N LYS A 297 10.32 26.10 -3.65
CA LYS A 297 9.60 26.85 -2.60
C LYS A 297 8.11 26.79 -2.84
N ALA A 298 7.32 26.59 -1.78
CA ALA A 298 5.89 26.83 -1.75
C ALA A 298 5.54 27.71 -0.55
N VAL A 299 4.65 28.68 -0.74
CA VAL A 299 4.27 29.67 0.28
C VAL A 299 2.77 29.64 0.49
N SER A 300 2.36 29.67 1.75
CA SER A 300 0.98 29.90 2.17
C SER A 300 0.87 31.29 2.78
N LEU A 301 -0.14 32.04 2.33
CA LEU A 301 -0.49 33.37 2.87
C LEU A 301 -1.67 33.33 3.85
N ASP A 302 -2.18 32.14 4.14
CA ASP A 302 -3.41 31.90 4.90
C ASP A 302 -3.21 30.84 5.99
N GLU A 303 -2.06 30.92 6.69
CA GLU A 303 -1.73 30.07 7.85
C GLU A 303 -1.74 28.57 7.50
N GLY A 304 -1.23 28.24 6.32
CA GLY A 304 -1.11 26.89 5.83
C GLY A 304 -2.41 26.30 5.29
N ARG A 305 -3.50 27.06 5.12
CA ARG A 305 -4.78 26.56 4.58
C ARG A 305 -4.75 26.35 3.07
N THR A 306 -3.93 27.06 2.32
CA THR A 306 -3.64 26.84 0.90
C THR A 306 -2.18 27.21 0.61
N PHE A 307 -1.59 26.59 -0.40
CA PHE A 307 -0.22 26.90 -0.85
C PHE A 307 -0.24 27.34 -2.31
N ALA A 308 0.60 28.32 -2.63
CA ALA A 308 0.92 28.66 -4.01
C ALA A 308 1.61 27.48 -4.71
N LYS A 309 1.56 27.48 -6.04
CA LYS A 309 2.24 26.47 -6.86
C LYS A 309 3.76 26.49 -6.57
N PRO A 310 4.43 25.32 -6.49
CA PRO A 310 5.88 25.27 -6.27
C PRO A 310 6.66 26.04 -7.33
N GLU A 311 7.64 26.80 -6.87
CA GLU A 311 8.53 27.61 -7.71
C GLU A 311 9.98 27.15 -7.55
N LEU A 312 10.65 26.88 -8.68
CA LEU A 312 12.09 26.59 -8.72
C LEU A 312 12.88 27.87 -8.46
N GLN A 313 13.84 27.80 -7.54
CA GLN A 313 14.60 28.94 -7.11
C GLN A 313 16.01 28.95 -7.72
N GLU A 314 16.20 29.68 -8.82
CA GLU A 314 17.44 29.66 -9.62
C GLU A 314 18.65 30.30 -8.93
N ARG A 315 18.44 31.26 -8.02
CA ARG A 315 19.53 32.00 -7.32
C ARG A 315 20.14 31.25 -6.14
N TYR A 316 19.64 30.08 -5.76
CA TYR A 316 20.14 29.35 -4.58
C TYR A 316 21.57 28.82 -4.74
N GLN A 317 22.08 28.67 -5.95
CA GLN A 317 23.48 28.27 -6.15
C GLN A 317 24.46 29.27 -5.54
N GLY A 318 24.13 30.57 -5.53
CA GLY A 318 24.94 31.61 -4.88
C GLY A 318 24.93 31.55 -3.34
N LEU A 319 23.86 31.02 -2.74
CA LEU A 319 23.70 30.91 -1.29
C LEU A 319 24.53 29.79 -0.68
N LEU A 320 24.79 28.71 -1.43
CA LEU A 320 25.72 27.65 -1.00
C LEU A 320 27.13 28.20 -0.68
N TYR A 321 27.49 29.38 -1.18
CA TYR A 321 28.77 30.03 -0.93
C TYR A 321 28.77 30.98 0.29
N LYS A 322 27.60 31.36 0.84
CA LYS A 322 27.48 32.20 2.04
C LYS A 322 27.35 31.31 3.28
N ASN A 323 28.45 31.05 3.97
CA ASN A 323 28.46 30.20 5.18
C ASN A 323 28.03 30.96 6.45
N ILE A 324 26.96 31.76 6.41
CA ILE A 324 26.53 32.59 7.54
C ILE A 324 25.02 32.43 7.84
N ILE A 325 24.68 32.28 9.12
CA ILE A 325 23.31 32.36 9.63
C ILE A 325 23.16 33.62 10.47
N THR A 326 22.04 34.33 10.34
CA THR A 326 21.64 35.47 11.20
C THR A 326 20.44 35.12 12.07
N LEU A 327 20.69 34.69 13.30
CA LEU A 327 19.71 34.20 14.29
C LEU A 327 18.75 35.27 14.82
N ASP A 328 19.15 36.54 14.78
CA ASP A 328 18.32 37.69 15.18
C ASP A 328 17.07 37.86 14.31
N ALA A 329 17.15 37.52 13.03
CA ALA A 329 15.98 37.46 12.13
C ALA A 329 14.98 36.37 12.54
N TYR A 330 15.45 35.28 13.16
CA TYR A 330 14.59 34.15 13.54
C TYR A 330 13.70 34.47 14.75
N LYS A 331 14.20 35.27 15.71
CA LYS A 331 13.43 35.71 16.90
C LYS A 331 12.27 36.64 16.58
N THR A 332 12.38 37.48 15.55
CA THR A 332 11.38 38.52 15.24
C THR A 332 10.18 37.99 14.44
N GLN A 333 10.30 36.83 13.80
CA GLN A 333 9.34 36.34 12.80
C GLN A 333 8.61 35.04 13.22
N GLY A 334 8.74 34.62 14.48
CA GLY A 334 8.08 33.40 14.98
C GLY A 334 8.67 32.10 14.44
N LEU A 335 9.89 32.15 13.86
CA LEU A 335 10.63 30.96 13.50
C LEU A 335 11.21 30.38 14.79
N ASN A 336 10.39 29.52 15.38
CA ASN A 336 10.56 28.89 16.68
C ASN A 336 12.06 28.67 16.99
N THR A 337 12.54 29.28 18.07
CA THR A 337 13.88 29.16 18.70
C THR A 337 14.15 27.73 19.22
N MET A 338 13.52 26.76 18.58
CA MET A 338 13.36 25.35 18.90
C MET A 338 13.79 24.46 17.74
N ALA A 339 14.23 25.01 16.60
CA ALA A 339 14.78 24.20 15.55
C ALA A 339 16.23 23.83 15.90
N THR A 340 16.49 22.54 16.13
CA THR A 340 17.86 22.04 16.06
C THR A 340 18.35 22.11 14.63
N PHE A 341 19.50 22.77 14.44
CA PHE A 341 20.23 22.72 13.19
C PHE A 341 21.20 21.52 13.18
N ASP A 342 20.77 20.37 12.65
CA ASP A 342 21.67 19.22 12.42
C ASP A 342 22.38 19.37 11.05
N THR A 343 23.71 19.26 11.05
CA THR A 343 24.59 19.33 9.86
C THR A 343 24.21 18.35 8.74
N GLY A 344 23.41 17.33 9.03
CA GLY A 344 22.91 16.39 8.05
C GLY A 344 21.48 16.59 7.52
N SER A 345 20.69 17.51 8.07
CA SER A 345 19.23 17.59 7.83
C SER A 345 18.80 18.62 6.79
N THR A 346 19.61 18.87 5.75
CA THR A 346 19.33 19.82 4.62
C THR A 346 19.74 21.27 4.89
N SER A 347 21.06 21.52 4.87
CA SER A 347 21.64 22.84 4.60
C SER A 347 21.08 23.99 5.43
N VAL A 348 21.07 23.92 6.76
CA VAL A 348 20.75 25.08 7.63
C VAL A 348 19.27 25.58 7.59
N ALA A 349 18.34 24.83 7.01
CA ALA A 349 17.01 25.30 6.54
C ALA A 349 17.07 26.13 5.23
N LEU A 350 18.15 25.92 4.47
CA LEU A 350 18.58 26.61 3.26
C LEU A 350 18.81 28.12 3.48
N LEU A 351 19.67 28.40 4.49
CA LEU A 351 20.42 29.64 4.80
C LEU A 351 19.64 30.93 5.09
N ALA A 352 18.35 30.89 4.89
CA ALA A 352 17.34 31.93 5.00
C ALA A 352 16.40 31.52 3.88
N THR A 353 15.18 31.10 4.17
CA THR A 353 14.19 30.92 3.11
C THR A 353 13.73 32.29 2.62
N VAL A 354 14.68 32.89 1.88
CA VAL A 354 14.75 34.23 1.29
C VAL A 354 15.22 35.33 2.28
N PHE A 355 16.52 35.69 2.30
CA PHE A 355 17.03 36.93 2.95
C PHE A 355 16.40 38.25 2.38
N GLN A 356 15.34 38.22 1.55
CA GLN A 356 15.22 39.19 0.45
C GLN A 356 13.87 39.44 -0.26
N GLU A 357 12.68 39.10 0.26
CA GLU A 357 11.48 39.59 -0.48
C GLU A 357 11.37 41.14 -0.47
N GLU A 358 12.23 41.86 0.28
CA GLU A 358 12.27 43.33 0.29
C GLU A 358 13.64 43.93 -0.11
N GLU A 359 13.53 44.96 -0.93
CA GLU A 359 14.56 45.81 -1.50
C GLU A 359 15.36 46.56 -0.43
N GLY A 360 16.69 46.56 -0.55
CA GLY A 360 17.58 47.58 0.04
C GLY A 360 17.62 47.69 1.56
N SER A 361 18.63 47.11 2.20
CA SER A 361 19.16 47.67 3.44
C SER A 361 20.68 47.67 3.43
N GLU A 362 21.24 48.79 3.85
CA GLU A 362 22.66 49.14 3.88
C GLU A 362 23.51 48.28 4.86
N GLU A 363 22.96 47.20 5.44
CA GLU A 363 23.59 46.39 6.50
C GLU A 363 24.67 45.41 6.00
N GLU A 364 24.62 44.94 4.74
CA GLU A 364 25.69 44.08 4.19
C GLU A 364 27.06 44.79 4.13
N VAL A 365 27.09 46.12 4.25
CA VAL A 365 28.30 46.95 4.18
C VAL A 365 29.11 46.93 5.49
N LEU A 366 28.59 46.37 6.60
CA LEU A 366 29.22 46.48 7.94
C LEU A 366 29.85 45.20 8.53
N LEU A 367 29.61 44.00 7.98
CA LEU A 367 30.17 42.75 8.57
C LEU A 367 31.63 42.53 8.14
N ASN A 368 32.56 42.44 9.11
CA ASN A 368 33.96 42.15 8.84
C ASN A 368 34.29 40.66 9.06
N LEU A 369 34.15 39.87 8.00
CA LEU A 369 34.37 38.41 8.02
C LEU A 369 35.68 38.05 7.29
N PRO A 370 36.84 38.02 7.97
CA PRO A 370 38.14 37.87 7.33
C PRO A 370 38.27 36.56 6.53
N GLU A 371 37.71 35.45 7.03
CA GLU A 371 37.76 34.16 6.32
C GLU A 371 36.85 34.10 5.08
N LEU A 372 35.88 35.01 4.97
CA LEU A 372 35.11 35.19 3.73
C LEU A 372 35.83 36.14 2.76
N LYS A 373 36.60 37.12 3.27
CA LYS A 373 37.42 38.03 2.44
C LYS A 373 38.60 37.32 1.76
N GLU A 374 39.16 36.28 2.39
CA GLU A 374 40.17 35.43 1.77
C GLU A 374 39.62 34.52 0.66
N SER A 375 38.29 34.45 0.48
CA SER A 375 37.67 33.89 -0.73
C SER A 375 37.69 34.85 -1.92
N ASN A 376 38.82 35.55 -2.12
CA ASN A 376 39.25 35.80 -3.48
C ASN A 376 39.48 34.42 -4.09
N TYR A 377 38.48 33.85 -4.78
CA TYR A 377 38.84 33.24 -6.05
C TYR A 377 39.69 34.31 -6.73
N PRO A 378 40.97 34.05 -7.02
CA PRO A 378 41.76 35.06 -7.66
C PRO A 378 40.93 35.47 -8.89
N SER A 379 40.78 36.77 -9.12
CA SER A 379 40.65 37.20 -10.51
C SER A 379 41.93 36.69 -11.17
N ILE A 380 41.88 35.44 -11.66
CA ILE A 380 43.00 34.82 -12.36
C ILE A 380 42.98 35.51 -13.70
N ASP A 381 43.65 36.65 -13.73
CA ASP A 381 44.10 37.25 -14.97
C ASP A 381 45.03 36.22 -15.62
N PHE A 382 44.59 35.75 -16.79
CA PHE A 382 45.26 34.83 -17.72
C PHE A 382 45.74 33.46 -17.19
N GLY A 383 44.94 32.40 -17.44
CA GLY A 383 45.57 31.10 -17.76
C GLY A 383 44.87 29.76 -17.51
N GLN A 384 43.70 29.64 -16.84
CA GLN A 384 43.17 28.30 -16.53
C GLN A 384 41.63 28.14 -16.61
N LYS A 385 41.07 28.18 -17.83
CA LYS A 385 39.71 27.64 -18.10
C LYS A 385 39.55 26.16 -17.76
N GLY A 386 40.65 25.40 -17.75
CA GLY A 386 40.62 23.95 -17.47
C GLY A 386 40.41 23.59 -16.00
N LEU A 387 40.84 24.43 -15.06
CA LEU A 387 40.75 24.12 -13.63
C LEU A 387 39.36 24.44 -13.06
N GLU A 388 38.73 25.53 -13.52
CA GLU A 388 37.32 25.84 -13.24
C GLU A 388 36.39 24.76 -13.77
N GLU A 389 36.59 24.32 -15.03
CA GLU A 389 35.81 23.21 -15.58
C GLU A 389 35.98 21.93 -14.77
N GLN A 390 37.20 21.63 -14.29
CA GLN A 390 37.44 20.43 -13.50
C GLN A 390 36.83 20.52 -12.10
N LEU A 391 36.90 21.67 -11.43
CA LEU A 391 36.28 21.88 -10.12
C LEU A 391 34.75 21.89 -10.21
N GLN A 392 34.17 22.52 -11.24
CA GLN A 392 32.73 22.44 -11.51
C GLN A 392 32.30 21.02 -11.88
N LYS A 393 33.10 20.28 -12.66
CA LYS A 393 32.87 18.84 -12.93
C LYS A 393 32.97 18.00 -11.66
N ILE A 394 33.94 18.24 -10.79
CA ILE A 394 34.11 17.49 -9.54
C ILE A 394 32.96 17.79 -8.57
N ASN A 395 32.58 19.07 -8.39
CA ASN A 395 31.46 19.45 -7.55
C ASN A 395 30.12 18.94 -8.11
N GLY A 396 29.95 19.03 -9.43
CA GLY A 396 28.84 18.43 -10.16
C GLY A 396 28.79 16.91 -10.00
N ASN A 397 29.94 16.23 -10.00
CA ASN A 397 30.05 14.79 -9.79
C ASN A 397 29.73 14.40 -8.34
N PHE A 398 30.12 15.19 -7.33
CA PHE A 398 29.74 14.95 -5.93
C PHE A 398 28.24 15.15 -5.72
N LYS A 399 27.67 16.24 -6.27
CA LYS A 399 26.23 16.49 -6.24
C LYS A 399 25.47 15.34 -6.91
N LYS A 400 25.93 14.92 -8.09
CA LYS A 400 25.39 13.77 -8.81
C LYS A 400 25.48 12.48 -7.98
N MET A 401 26.63 12.19 -7.38
CA MET A 401 26.83 10.99 -6.56
C MET A 401 25.95 11.00 -5.29
N TYR A 402 25.75 12.16 -4.66
CA TYR A 402 24.84 12.30 -3.53
C TYR A 402 23.40 11.97 -3.93
N PHE A 403 22.89 12.62 -4.98
CA PHE A 403 21.54 12.36 -5.47
C PHE A 403 21.38 10.92 -5.96
N GLU A 404 22.35 10.38 -6.70
CA GLU A 404 22.33 8.99 -7.14
C GLU A 404 22.30 8.03 -5.95
N THR A 405 23.06 8.29 -4.89
CA THR A 405 23.08 7.39 -3.74
C THR A 405 21.80 7.49 -2.92
N GLU A 406 21.25 8.70 -2.77
CA GLU A 406 19.97 8.90 -2.08
C GLU A 406 18.79 8.36 -2.90
N ASP A 407 18.79 8.55 -4.22
CA ASP A 407 17.86 7.90 -5.16
C ASP A 407 17.92 6.39 -5.03
N VAL A 408 19.13 5.81 -5.02
CA VAL A 408 19.31 4.36 -4.83
C VAL A 408 18.78 3.92 -3.47
N ARG A 409 19.03 4.69 -2.41
CA ARG A 409 18.52 4.38 -1.06
C ARG A 409 16.99 4.40 -1.02
N LEU A 410 16.37 5.45 -1.56
CA LEU A 410 14.93 5.65 -1.62
C LEU A 410 14.25 4.60 -2.51
N THR A 411 14.84 4.31 -3.68
CA THR A 411 14.37 3.29 -4.62
C THR A 411 14.45 1.90 -4.00
N ASN A 412 15.54 1.54 -3.32
CA ASN A 412 15.67 0.26 -2.64
C ASN A 412 14.61 0.09 -1.54
N LEU A 413 14.31 1.16 -0.80
CA LEU A 413 13.27 1.15 0.22
C LEU A 413 11.88 0.91 -0.42
N GLN A 414 11.57 1.62 -1.51
CA GLN A 414 10.33 1.43 -2.26
C GLN A 414 10.20 0.04 -2.88
N MET A 415 11.28 -0.49 -3.44
CA MET A 415 11.32 -1.84 -4.00
C MET A 415 11.03 -2.87 -2.92
N LYS A 416 11.60 -2.70 -1.72
CA LYS A 416 11.34 -3.58 -0.58
C LYS A 416 9.86 -3.55 -0.17
N GLU A 417 9.27 -2.36 -0.03
CA GLU A 417 7.84 -2.19 0.26
C GLU A 417 6.96 -2.88 -0.81
N THR A 418 7.26 -2.63 -2.08
CA THR A 418 6.50 -3.18 -3.20
C THR A 418 6.61 -4.70 -3.26
N LEU A 419 7.79 -5.26 -2.97
CA LEU A 419 8.01 -6.70 -2.88
C LEU A 419 7.20 -7.31 -1.73
N GLU A 420 7.19 -6.68 -0.56
CA GLU A 420 6.38 -7.15 0.57
C GLU A 420 4.88 -7.10 0.27
N GLU A 421 4.39 -6.04 -0.37
CA GLU A 421 3.00 -5.93 -0.85
C GLU A 421 2.65 -7.04 -1.86
N LYS A 422 3.51 -7.25 -2.86
CA LYS A 422 3.29 -8.26 -3.89
C LYS A 422 3.40 -9.68 -3.34
N ASN A 423 4.28 -9.93 -2.38
CA ASN A 423 4.37 -11.21 -1.70
C ASN A 423 3.08 -11.53 -0.92
N LYS A 424 2.51 -10.55 -0.21
CA LYS A 424 1.20 -10.71 0.45
C LYS A 424 0.08 -11.01 -0.56
N GLU A 425 0.09 -10.32 -1.70
CA GLU A 425 -0.88 -10.57 -2.78
C GLU A 425 -0.74 -11.98 -3.37
N ILE A 426 0.50 -12.43 -3.62
CA ILE A 426 0.82 -13.79 -4.08
C ILE A 426 0.36 -14.83 -3.06
N GLU A 427 0.56 -14.60 -1.76
CA GLU A 427 0.11 -15.51 -0.70
C GLU A 427 -1.42 -15.68 -0.73
N ILE A 428 -2.17 -14.57 -0.81
CA ILE A 428 -3.63 -14.60 -0.91
C ILE A 428 -4.09 -15.32 -2.17
N LEU A 429 -3.46 -15.05 -3.32
CA LEU A 429 -3.79 -15.72 -4.58
C LEU A 429 -3.47 -17.22 -4.52
N THR A 430 -2.36 -17.60 -3.90
CA THR A 430 -1.96 -19.00 -3.72
C THR A 430 -2.97 -19.76 -2.86
N GLN A 431 -3.46 -19.13 -1.77
CA GLN A 431 -4.53 -19.69 -0.96
C GLN A 431 -5.83 -19.88 -1.77
N LYS A 432 -6.22 -18.87 -2.56
CA LYS A 432 -7.41 -18.97 -3.44
C LYS A 432 -7.28 -20.06 -4.50
N VAL A 433 -6.11 -20.18 -5.12
CA VAL A 433 -5.83 -21.25 -6.09
C VAL A 433 -5.92 -22.62 -5.41
N SER A 434 -5.34 -22.78 -4.22
CA SER A 434 -5.44 -24.02 -3.46
C SER A 434 -6.89 -24.42 -3.16
N GLN A 435 -7.72 -23.46 -2.72
CA GLN A 435 -9.15 -23.68 -2.49
C GLN A 435 -9.89 -24.10 -3.77
N LYS A 436 -9.64 -23.42 -4.89
CA LYS A 436 -10.26 -23.75 -6.18
C LYS A 436 -9.82 -25.10 -6.72
N THR A 437 -8.56 -25.48 -6.53
CA THR A 437 -8.06 -26.81 -6.90
C THR A 437 -8.78 -27.91 -6.11
N GLN A 438 -9.00 -27.72 -4.80
CA GLN A 438 -9.78 -28.67 -3.99
C GLN A 438 -11.24 -28.78 -4.45
N GLU A 439 -11.85 -27.66 -4.85
CA GLU A 439 -13.21 -27.64 -5.40
C GLU A 439 -13.30 -28.40 -6.74
N ILE A 440 -12.33 -28.19 -7.64
CA ILE A 440 -12.22 -28.94 -8.91
C ILE A 440 -12.03 -30.44 -8.65
N GLU A 441 -11.17 -30.82 -7.71
CA GLU A 441 -11.00 -32.23 -7.34
C GLU A 441 -12.31 -32.86 -6.86
N LYS A 442 -13.09 -32.15 -6.04
CA LYS A 442 -14.40 -32.63 -5.58
C LYS A 442 -15.36 -32.82 -6.75
N ILE A 443 -15.49 -31.82 -7.62
CA ILE A 443 -16.38 -31.89 -8.80
C ILE A 443 -15.94 -33.01 -9.74
N SER A 444 -14.63 -33.19 -9.96
CA SER A 444 -14.11 -34.27 -10.81
C SER A 444 -14.43 -35.67 -10.26
N LYS A 445 -14.44 -35.85 -8.93
CA LYS A 445 -14.87 -37.10 -8.29
C LYS A 445 -16.37 -37.32 -8.49
N GLU A 446 -17.19 -36.30 -8.31
CA GLU A 446 -18.64 -36.35 -8.54
C GLU A 446 -18.96 -36.65 -10.02
N GLN A 447 -18.21 -36.07 -10.96
CA GLN A 447 -18.32 -36.35 -12.38
C GLN A 447 -17.98 -37.81 -12.69
N ARG A 448 -16.88 -38.36 -12.17
CA ARG A 448 -16.52 -39.78 -12.36
C ARG A 448 -17.60 -40.72 -11.84
N VAL A 449 -18.20 -40.42 -10.68
CA VAL A 449 -19.32 -41.20 -10.13
C VAL A 449 -20.53 -41.12 -11.07
N SER A 450 -20.84 -39.93 -11.58
CA SER A 450 -21.94 -39.72 -12.52
C SER A 450 -21.72 -40.44 -13.85
N GLU A 451 -20.50 -40.45 -14.37
CA GLU A 451 -20.11 -41.20 -15.58
C GLU A 451 -20.27 -42.71 -15.38
N GLN A 452 -19.82 -43.25 -14.23
CA GLN A 452 -20.03 -44.66 -13.89
C GLN A 452 -21.51 -45.03 -13.78
N ILE A 453 -22.35 -44.15 -13.22
CA ILE A 453 -23.80 -44.36 -13.16
C ILE A 453 -24.39 -44.34 -14.57
N LEU A 454 -23.96 -43.40 -15.42
CA LEU A 454 -24.43 -43.30 -16.81
C LEU A 454 -24.07 -44.56 -17.61
N GLU A 455 -22.86 -45.10 -17.44
CA GLU A 455 -22.42 -46.33 -18.09
C GLU A 455 -23.27 -47.53 -17.66
N LYS A 456 -23.49 -47.71 -16.35
CA LYS A 456 -24.40 -48.74 -15.81
C LYS A 456 -25.84 -48.58 -16.33
N LEU A 457 -26.34 -47.36 -16.44
CA LEU A 457 -27.67 -47.09 -17.00
C LEU A 457 -27.73 -47.46 -18.49
N LYS A 458 -26.70 -47.14 -19.28
CA LYS A 458 -26.62 -47.53 -20.70
C LYS A 458 -26.62 -49.05 -20.86
N GLU A 459 -25.84 -49.77 -20.04
CA GLU A 459 -25.83 -51.24 -20.04
C GLU A 459 -27.22 -51.83 -19.71
N ASN A 460 -27.89 -51.29 -18.68
CA ASN A 460 -29.23 -51.73 -18.31
C ASN A 460 -30.27 -51.46 -19.40
N ILE A 461 -30.22 -50.29 -20.05
CA ILE A 461 -31.12 -49.96 -21.18
C ILE A 461 -30.87 -50.91 -22.35
N LEU A 462 -29.61 -51.20 -22.68
CA LEU A 462 -29.27 -52.12 -23.77
C LEU A 462 -29.79 -53.55 -23.48
N LYS A 463 -29.64 -54.00 -22.24
CA LYS A 463 -30.14 -55.32 -21.79
C LYS A 463 -31.66 -55.39 -21.86
N ASN A 464 -32.36 -54.38 -21.33
CA ASN A 464 -33.81 -54.30 -21.37
C ASN A 464 -34.32 -54.25 -22.82
N ASN A 465 -33.70 -53.48 -23.70
CA ASN A 465 -34.09 -53.40 -25.11
C ASN A 465 -33.97 -54.75 -25.82
N LYS A 466 -32.90 -55.52 -25.58
CA LYS A 466 -32.77 -56.89 -26.12
C LYS A 466 -33.91 -57.80 -25.64
N GLU A 467 -34.24 -57.76 -24.35
CA GLU A 467 -35.34 -58.54 -23.78
C GLU A 467 -36.70 -58.12 -24.36
N TYR A 468 -36.91 -56.82 -24.61
CA TYR A 468 -38.09 -56.32 -25.32
C TYR A 468 -38.16 -56.82 -26.77
N GLU A 469 -37.05 -56.81 -27.51
CA GLU A 469 -37.00 -57.31 -28.90
C GLU A 469 -37.25 -58.81 -28.98
N GLU A 470 -36.69 -59.60 -28.07
CA GLU A 470 -36.95 -61.04 -27.97
C GLU A 470 -38.42 -61.33 -27.67
N ASN A 471 -39.01 -60.61 -26.71
CA ASN A 471 -40.44 -60.70 -26.41
C ASN A 471 -41.33 -60.25 -27.58
N LEU A 472 -40.92 -59.22 -28.32
CA LEU A 472 -41.65 -58.77 -29.50
C LEU A 472 -41.62 -59.83 -30.61
N ASN A 473 -40.46 -60.45 -30.84
CA ASN A 473 -40.31 -61.52 -31.82
C ASN A 473 -41.07 -62.78 -31.42
N SER A 474 -41.08 -63.16 -30.15
CA SER A 474 -41.88 -64.30 -29.66
C SER A 474 -43.38 -64.07 -29.89
N LYS A 475 -43.87 -62.85 -29.60
CA LYS A 475 -45.26 -62.46 -29.88
C LYS A 475 -45.58 -62.44 -31.37
N LYS A 476 -44.70 -61.90 -32.22
CA LYS A 476 -44.87 -61.92 -33.69
C LYS A 476 -44.95 -63.35 -34.23
N ASN A 477 -44.09 -64.25 -33.74
CA ASN A 477 -44.13 -65.66 -34.12
C ASN A 477 -45.44 -66.33 -33.66
N ARG A 478 -45.91 -66.03 -32.44
CA ARG A 478 -47.20 -66.55 -31.96
C ARG A 478 -48.37 -66.06 -32.80
N ILE A 479 -48.37 -64.79 -33.21
CA ILE A 479 -49.38 -64.23 -34.12
C ILE A 479 -49.37 -64.98 -35.46
N LYS A 480 -48.20 -65.24 -36.05
CA LYS A 480 -48.11 -66.02 -37.31
C LYS A 480 -48.69 -67.43 -37.17
N VAL A 481 -48.44 -68.11 -36.05
CA VAL A 481 -49.01 -69.44 -35.78
C VAL A 481 -50.53 -69.36 -35.68
N LEU A 482 -51.05 -68.40 -34.92
CA LEU A 482 -52.49 -68.20 -34.76
C LEU A 482 -53.19 -67.82 -36.08
N ASP A 483 -52.55 -67.04 -36.95
CA ASP A 483 -53.08 -66.75 -38.29
C ASP A 483 -53.12 -68.00 -39.18
N GLY A 484 -52.12 -68.88 -39.07
CA GLY A 484 -52.13 -70.17 -39.74
C GLY A 484 -53.27 -71.08 -39.25
N GLU A 485 -53.48 -71.14 -37.94
CA GLU A 485 -54.60 -71.87 -37.32
C GLU A 485 -55.95 -71.29 -37.77
N LYS A 486 -56.09 -69.96 -37.75
CA LYS A 486 -57.29 -69.26 -38.22
C LYS A 486 -57.59 -69.59 -39.69
N LYS A 487 -56.59 -69.56 -40.57
CA LYS A 487 -56.76 -69.87 -41.99
C LYS A 487 -57.21 -71.32 -42.20
N ASN A 488 -56.63 -72.27 -41.47
CA ASN A 488 -57.04 -73.68 -41.50
C ASN A 488 -58.49 -73.86 -41.02
N LEU A 489 -58.88 -73.17 -39.95
CA LEU A 489 -60.27 -73.19 -39.47
C LEU A 489 -61.24 -72.57 -40.49
N GLN A 490 -60.85 -71.50 -41.19
CA GLN A 490 -61.63 -70.91 -42.27
C GLN A 490 -61.81 -71.88 -43.45
N GLU A 491 -60.75 -72.57 -43.87
CA GLU A 491 -60.84 -73.60 -44.92
C GLU A 491 -61.77 -74.76 -44.52
N LYS A 492 -61.70 -75.20 -43.26
CA LYS A 492 -62.64 -76.21 -42.73
C LYS A 492 -64.08 -75.70 -42.70
N LEU A 493 -64.30 -74.43 -42.36
CA LEU A 493 -65.62 -73.81 -42.37
C LEU A 493 -66.21 -73.75 -43.78
N VAL A 494 -65.41 -73.39 -44.79
CA VAL A 494 -65.84 -73.37 -46.20
C VAL A 494 -66.26 -74.76 -46.65
N LYS A 495 -65.44 -75.79 -46.38
CA LYS A 495 -65.78 -77.18 -46.70
C LYS A 495 -67.06 -77.66 -46.01
N ALA A 496 -67.24 -77.30 -44.74
CA ALA A 496 -68.47 -77.63 -44.01
C ALA A 496 -69.70 -76.95 -44.62
N ASN A 497 -69.57 -75.69 -45.05
CA ASN A 497 -70.65 -74.95 -45.73
C ASN A 497 -70.99 -75.57 -47.09
N GLU A 498 -70.00 -76.01 -47.88
CA GLU A 498 -70.24 -76.74 -49.15
C GLU A 498 -71.02 -78.04 -48.91
N ILE A 499 -70.64 -78.81 -47.88
CA ILE A 499 -71.37 -80.03 -47.49
C ILE A 499 -72.82 -79.71 -47.09
N ILE A 500 -73.04 -78.62 -46.35
CA ILE A 500 -74.41 -78.20 -45.97
C ILE A 500 -75.23 -77.85 -47.20
N ILE A 501 -74.65 -77.19 -48.21
CA ILE A 501 -75.34 -76.86 -49.47
C ILE A 501 -75.73 -78.14 -50.22
N GLU A 502 -74.81 -79.10 -50.38
CA GLU A 502 -75.13 -80.40 -51.02
C GLU A 502 -76.23 -81.16 -50.29
N LEU A 503 -76.21 -81.14 -48.95
CA LEU A 503 -77.23 -81.81 -48.14
C LEU A 503 -78.61 -81.14 -48.30
N ARG A 504 -78.66 -79.80 -48.45
CA ARG A 504 -79.90 -79.07 -48.73
C ARG A 504 -80.47 -79.41 -50.10
N GLU A 505 -79.64 -79.47 -51.14
CA GLU A 505 -80.10 -79.87 -52.48
C GLU A 505 -80.63 -81.31 -52.52
N LYS A 506 -79.98 -82.22 -51.79
CA LYS A 506 -80.46 -83.61 -51.64
C LYS A 506 -81.79 -83.67 -50.87
N LEU A 507 -82.00 -82.78 -49.91
CA LEU A 507 -83.25 -82.68 -49.16
C LEU A 507 -84.39 -82.21 -50.06
N GLU A 508 -84.20 -81.13 -50.82
CA GLU A 508 -85.21 -80.59 -51.76
C GLU A 508 -85.64 -81.64 -52.79
N LYS A 509 -84.69 -82.37 -53.38
CA LYS A 509 -85.00 -83.48 -54.30
C LYS A 509 -85.85 -84.57 -53.66
N LYS A 510 -85.61 -84.89 -52.38
CA LYS A 510 -86.42 -85.88 -51.66
C LYS A 510 -87.82 -85.35 -51.33
N GLU A 511 -87.95 -84.08 -50.96
CA GLU A 511 -89.24 -83.45 -50.72
C GLU A 511 -90.11 -83.40 -51.99
N GLU A 512 -89.50 -83.16 -53.15
CA GLU A 512 -90.18 -83.16 -54.45
C GLU A 512 -90.69 -84.56 -54.84
N ILE A 513 -89.91 -85.62 -54.56
CA ILE A 513 -90.32 -87.02 -54.74
C ILE A 513 -91.53 -87.36 -53.85
N ILE A 514 -91.52 -86.92 -52.59
CA ILE A 514 -92.64 -87.15 -51.65
C ILE A 514 -93.91 -86.47 -52.16
N LYS A 515 -93.80 -85.24 -52.67
CA LYS A 515 -94.93 -84.48 -53.21
C LYS A 515 -95.55 -85.15 -54.44
N ASN A 516 -94.72 -85.67 -55.35
CA ASN A 516 -95.17 -86.41 -56.53
C ASN A 516 -95.85 -87.75 -56.18
N ASN A 517 -95.35 -88.46 -55.17
CA ASN A 517 -95.98 -89.69 -54.70
C ASN A 517 -97.34 -89.45 -54.02
N SER A 518 -97.48 -88.35 -53.27
CA SER A 518 -98.77 -87.93 -52.69
C SER A 518 -99.83 -87.69 -53.77
N ILE A 519 -99.48 -86.99 -54.85
CA ILE A 519 -100.40 -86.72 -55.98
C ILE A 519 -100.81 -88.01 -56.70
N ARG A 520 -99.87 -88.96 -56.83
CA ARG A 520 -100.12 -90.27 -57.45
C ARG A 520 -101.05 -91.15 -56.62
N GLU A 521 -100.92 -91.12 -55.29
CA GLU A 521 -101.82 -91.82 -54.38
C GLU A 521 -103.26 -91.29 -54.44
N GLU A 522 -103.42 -89.97 -54.57
CA GLU A 522 -104.73 -89.32 -54.64
C GLU A 522 -105.49 -89.65 -55.95
N ASN A 523 -104.77 -89.77 -57.07
CA ASN A 523 -105.34 -90.20 -58.35
C ASN A 523 -105.78 -91.68 -58.34
N LEU A 524 -104.99 -92.58 -57.73
CA LEU A 524 -105.36 -93.99 -57.59
C LEU A 524 -106.63 -94.19 -56.74
N LYS A 525 -106.83 -93.37 -55.71
CA LYS A 525 -108.08 -93.38 -54.91
C LYS A 525 -109.32 -92.96 -55.71
N LYS A 526 -109.17 -92.07 -56.70
CA LYS A 526 -110.28 -91.67 -57.59
C LYS A 526 -110.65 -92.75 -58.59
N GLU A 527 -109.68 -93.45 -59.18
CA GLU A 527 -109.94 -94.58 -60.10
C GLU A 527 -110.64 -95.74 -59.40
N LEU A 528 -110.25 -96.07 -58.17
CA LEU A 528 -110.84 -97.15 -57.39
C LEU A 528 -112.33 -96.91 -57.08
N LYS A 529 -112.71 -95.64 -56.87
CA LYS A 529 -114.10 -95.23 -56.61
C LYS A 529 -114.98 -95.33 -57.87
N ASN A 530 -114.39 -95.17 -59.05
CA ASN A 530 -115.10 -95.25 -60.32
C ASN A 530 -115.41 -96.71 -60.71
N VAL A 531 -114.46 -97.62 -60.48
CA VAL A 531 -114.63 -99.07 -60.74
C VAL A 531 -115.68 -99.70 -59.81
N GLN A 532 -115.77 -99.27 -58.56
CA GLN A 532 -116.83 -99.73 -57.65
C GLN A 532 -118.24 -99.31 -58.11
N GLY A 533 -118.38 -98.14 -58.76
CA GLY A 533 -119.66 -97.65 -59.27
C GLY A 533 -120.16 -98.39 -60.52
N GLU A 534 -119.28 -98.92 -61.36
CA GLU A 534 -119.67 -99.73 -62.53
C GLU A 534 -120.09 -101.15 -62.15
N LEU A 535 -119.47 -101.72 -61.10
CA LEU A 535 -119.78 -103.07 -60.62
C LEU A 535 -121.20 -103.16 -60.02
N GLU A 536 -121.66 -102.14 -59.29
CA GLU A 536 -123.00 -102.09 -58.71
C GLU A 536 -124.13 -101.93 -59.75
N LYS A 537 -123.84 -101.33 -60.92
CA LYS A 537 -124.78 -101.22 -62.05
C LYS A 537 -124.99 -102.55 -62.78
N TYR A 538 -123.98 -103.43 -62.77
CA TYR A 538 -124.04 -104.74 -63.45
C TYR A 538 -124.88 -105.77 -62.67
N ILE A 539 -124.96 -105.64 -61.34
CA ILE A 539 -125.64 -106.61 -60.46
C ILE A 539 -127.18 -106.43 -60.43
N LYS A 540 -127.70 -105.25 -60.78
CA LYS A 540 -129.13 -104.90 -60.62
C LYS A 540 -130.01 -105.04 -61.88
N GLN A 541 -129.53 -105.64 -62.98
CA GLN A 541 -130.34 -105.79 -64.21
C GLN A 541 -131.24 -107.06 -64.22
N PRO A 542 -132.55 -106.96 -64.54
CA PRO A 542 -133.49 -108.08 -64.55
C PRO A 542 -133.30 -109.10 -65.70
N PHE A 543 -133.70 -110.35 -65.44
CA PHE A 543 -133.44 -111.61 -66.17
C PHE A 543 -133.84 -111.64 -67.67
N TRP A 544 -134.63 -110.69 -68.17
CA TRP A 544 -135.11 -110.67 -69.57
C TRP A 544 -134.12 -110.08 -70.59
N ARG A 545 -132.93 -109.63 -70.14
CA ARG A 545 -131.84 -109.11 -71.00
C ARG A 545 -130.61 -110.04 -71.10
N LYS A 546 -130.72 -111.29 -70.66
CA LYS A 546 -129.61 -112.28 -70.67
C LYS A 546 -129.64 -113.27 -71.86
N ILE A 547 -130.50 -113.08 -72.86
CA ILE A 547 -130.63 -113.98 -74.04
C ILE A 547 -130.45 -113.24 -75.39
N PHE A 548 -129.54 -112.26 -75.45
CA PHE A 548 -128.82 -111.95 -76.69
C PHE A 548 -127.40 -111.50 -76.35
#